data_AF-A0A534RA33-F1
#
_entry.id   AF-A0A534RA33-F1
#
_cell.length_a   1.000
_cell.length_b   1.000
_cell.length_c   1.000
_cell.angle_alpha   90.00
_cell.angle_beta   90.00
_cell.angle_gamma   90.00
#
_symmetry.space_group_name_H-M   'P 1'
#
loop_
_entity.id
_entity.type
_entity.pdbx_description
1 polymer ?
#
loop_
_entity_poly.entity_id
_entity_poly.type
_entity_poly.pdbx_seq_one_letter_code
_entity_poly.pdbx_strand_id
1 'polypeptide(L)'
;MAVRSVRQNGSLKWKGAEPYVGATLAGERVGLEELGDGRWRVYFAELPLGVIEGERFRRESGRVQHRVTDRKETQLPGEVSPMCPV
;
A
#
# COMPACT_ATOMS: atom_id res chain seq x y z
N MET A 1 9.98 -1.95 5.28
CA MET A 1 9.00 -1.14 4.51
C MET A 1 9.41 0.33 4.55
N ALA A 2 9.26 1.04 3.44
CA ALA A 2 9.49 2.48 3.34
C ALA A 2 8.23 3.16 2.78
N VAL A 3 8.02 4.44 3.10
CA VAL A 3 6.92 5.25 2.55
C VAL A 3 7.51 6.46 1.84
N ARG A 4 7.02 6.77 0.65
CA ARG A 4 7.49 7.88 -0.17
C ARG A 4 6.34 8.59 -0.86
N SER A 5 6.50 9.89 -1.07
CA SER A 5 5.53 10.68 -1.84
C SER A 5 5.80 10.58 -3.33
N VAL A 6 4.73 10.43 -4.11
CA VAL A 6 4.74 10.52 -5.56
C VAL A 6 4.77 12.00 -5.97
N ARG A 7 5.61 12.34 -6.93
CA ARG A 7 5.72 13.71 -7.46
C ARG A 7 4.49 14.09 -8.28
N GLN A 8 4.33 15.38 -8.55
CA GLN A 8 3.20 15.88 -9.35
C GLN A 8 3.12 15.29 -10.77
N ASN A 9 4.24 14.90 -11.35
CA ASN A 9 4.30 14.24 -12.66
C ASN A 9 3.99 12.73 -12.61
N GLY A 10 3.67 12.16 -11.44
CA GLY A 10 3.39 10.73 -11.26
C GLY A 10 4.62 9.85 -11.11
N SER A 11 5.84 10.42 -11.01
CA SER A 11 7.05 9.65 -10.75
C SER A 11 7.39 9.55 -9.27
N LEU A 12 8.12 8.50 -8.91
CA LEU A 12 8.54 8.21 -7.55
C LEU A 12 10.06 8.21 -7.45
N LYS A 13 10.65 9.12 -6.66
CA LYS A 13 12.10 9.13 -6.44
C LYS A 13 12.52 7.92 -5.58
N TRP A 14 13.24 6.98 -6.18
CA TRP A 14 13.61 5.71 -5.55
C TRP A 14 15.00 5.23 -5.99
N LYS A 15 15.91 4.98 -5.02
CA LYS A 15 17.31 4.52 -5.20
C LYS A 15 18.08 5.18 -6.37
N GLY A 16 17.89 6.47 -6.59
CA GLY A 16 18.56 7.22 -7.67
C GLY A 16 17.82 7.24 -9.01
N ALA A 17 16.76 6.44 -9.14
CA ALA A 17 15.85 6.42 -10.28
C ALA A 17 14.54 7.18 -9.99
N GLU A 18 13.78 7.44 -11.05
CA GLU A 18 12.44 8.05 -10.96
C GLU A 18 11.40 7.24 -11.77
N PRO A 19 11.09 5.99 -11.35
CA PRO A 19 10.05 5.19 -12.00
C PRO A 19 8.70 5.92 -12.02
N TYR A 20 8.02 5.86 -13.17
CA TYR A 20 6.67 6.38 -13.34
C TYR A 20 5.65 5.38 -12.78
N VAL A 21 4.93 5.78 -11.73
CA VAL A 21 3.94 4.93 -11.06
C VAL A 21 2.52 5.26 -11.53
N GLY A 22 2.25 6.55 -11.76
CA GLY A 22 0.99 7.03 -12.32
C GLY A 22 0.66 8.45 -11.89
N ALA A 23 0.18 9.27 -12.83
CA ALA A 23 -0.23 10.65 -12.56
C ALA A 23 -1.41 10.77 -11.58
N THR A 24 -2.28 9.76 -11.50
CA THR A 24 -3.42 9.74 -10.56
C THR A 24 -3.00 9.68 -9.09
N LEU A 25 -1.75 9.32 -8.81
CA LEU A 25 -1.18 9.28 -7.46
C LEU A 25 -0.36 10.52 -7.15
N ALA A 26 -0.37 11.55 -8.01
CA ALA A 26 0.37 12.78 -7.80
C ALA A 26 0.09 13.39 -6.42
N GLY A 27 1.14 13.58 -5.61
CA GLY A 27 1.03 14.12 -4.25
C GLY A 27 0.73 13.06 -3.17
N GLU A 28 0.34 11.85 -3.56
CA GLU A 28 0.00 10.78 -2.63
C GLU A 28 1.24 10.07 -2.07
N ARG A 29 1.07 9.41 -0.92
CA ARG A 29 2.09 8.55 -0.31
C ARG A 29 1.87 7.10 -0.71
N VAL A 30 2.95 6.46 -1.15
CA VAL A 30 2.97 5.04 -1.51
C VAL A 30 3.92 4.25 -0.60
N GLY A 31 3.50 3.03 -0.28
CA GLY A 31 4.29 2.06 0.44
C GLY A 31 5.24 1.32 -0.50
N LEU A 32 6.43 1.01 0.00
CA LEU A 32 7.49 0.29 -0.70
C LEU A 32 7.96 -0.87 0.17
N GLU A 33 7.86 -2.08 -0.37
CA GLU A 33 8.29 -3.32 0.28
C GLU A 33 9.36 -3.99 -0.57
N GLU A 34 10.51 -4.30 0.03
CA GLU A 34 11.58 -5.00 -0.67
C GLU A 34 11.22 -6.47 -0.82
N LEU A 35 11.20 -6.96 -2.06
CA LEU A 35 10.91 -8.36 -2.38
C LEU A 35 12.20 -9.20 -2.50
N GLY A 36 13.37 -8.55 -2.53
CA GLY A 36 14.66 -9.18 -2.85
C GLY A 36 15.08 -8.96 -4.31
N ASP A 37 16.35 -9.23 -4.62
CA ASP A 37 16.96 -9.08 -5.96
C ASP A 37 16.83 -7.68 -6.57
N GLY A 38 16.80 -6.64 -5.73
CA GLY A 38 16.57 -5.27 -6.19
C GLY A 38 15.14 -4.99 -6.66
N ARG A 39 14.19 -5.90 -6.41
CA ARG A 39 12.77 -5.73 -6.73
C ARG A 39 11.99 -5.21 -5.54
N TRP A 40 11.06 -4.29 -5.80
CA TRP A 40 10.32 -3.59 -4.76
C TRP A 40 8.84 -3.51 -5.11
N ARG A 41 7.97 -4.07 -4.26
CA ARG A 41 6.52 -3.94 -4.42
C ARG A 41 6.07 -2.55 -3.98
N VAL A 42 5.21 -1.94 -4.78
CA VAL A 42 4.60 -0.63 -4.52
C VAL A 42 3.15 -0.83 -4.11
N TYR A 43 2.75 -0.18 -3.03
CA TYR A 43 1.39 -0.19 -2.51
C TYR A 43 0.82 1.21 -2.42
N PHE A 44 -0.47 1.34 -2.67
CA PHE A 44 -1.25 2.51 -2.26
C PHE A 44 -2.23 2.06 -1.18
N ALA A 45 -1.99 2.48 0.06
CA ALA A 45 -2.62 1.89 1.24
C ALA A 45 -2.49 0.35 1.22
N GLU A 46 -3.60 -0.38 1.19
CA GLU A 46 -3.65 -1.85 1.14
C GLU A 46 -3.63 -2.42 -0.28
N LEU A 47 -3.65 -1.57 -1.31
CA LEU A 47 -3.72 -1.97 -2.71
C LEU A 47 -2.32 -2.15 -3.31
N PRO A 48 -1.88 -3.37 -3.65
CA PRO A 48 -0.67 -3.57 -4.43
C PRO A 48 -0.85 -3.01 -5.84
N LEU A 49 0.04 -2.11 -6.25
CA LEU A 49 0.00 -1.46 -7.57
C LEU A 49 0.88 -2.19 -8.60
N GLY A 50 2.01 -2.73 -8.14
CA GLY A 50 3.02 -3.30 -9.03
C GLY A 50 4.38 -3.45 -8.37
N VAL A 51 5.39 -3.73 -9.19
CA VAL A 51 6.78 -3.97 -8.76
C VAL A 51 7.73 -3.06 -9.53
N ILE A 52 8.67 -2.44 -8.82
CA ILE A 52 9.82 -1.75 -9.40
C ILE A 52 10.93 -2.77 -9.59
N GLU A 53 11.45 -2.87 -10.82
CA GLU A 53 12.57 -3.71 -11.22
C GLU A 53 13.61 -2.82 -11.91
N GLY A 54 14.74 -2.55 -11.26
CA GLY A 54 15.69 -1.54 -11.72
C GLY A 54 15.04 -0.15 -11.72
N GLU A 55 15.03 0.53 -12.88
CA GLU A 55 14.46 1.87 -13.01
C GLU A 55 13.01 1.88 -13.51
N ARG A 56 12.42 0.69 -13.73
CA ARG A 56 11.08 0.55 -14.33
C ARG A 56 10.06 0.11 -13.30
N PHE A 57 8.86 0.67 -13.41
CA PHE A 57 7.69 0.20 -12.70
C PHE A 57 6.85 -0.70 -13.61
N ARG A 58 6.59 -1.93 -13.16
CA ARG A 58 5.73 -2.91 -13.81
C ARG A 58 4.43 -3.02 -13.02
N ARG A 59 3.30 -2.62 -13.62
CA ARG A 59 1.98 -2.82 -13.00
C ARG A 59 1.71 -4.31 -12.82
N GLU A 60 1.16 -4.67 -11.67
CA GLU A 60 0.64 -6.01 -11.45
C GLU A 60 -0.69 -6.10 -12.21
N SER A 61 -0.69 -6.70 -13.40
CA SER A 61 -1.86 -6.80 -14.29
C SER A 61 -2.93 -7.78 -13.80
N GLY A 62 -2.90 -8.19 -12.53
CA GLY A 62 -3.94 -9.03 -11.97
C GLY A 62 -5.24 -8.24 -11.88
N ARG A 63 -6.36 -8.85 -12.30
CA ARG A 63 -7.71 -8.47 -11.83
C ARG A 63 -7.57 -7.97 -10.39
N VAL A 64 -8.04 -6.76 -10.10
CA VAL A 64 -8.15 -6.28 -8.72
C VAL A 64 -8.98 -7.33 -7.99
N GLN A 65 -8.29 -8.27 -7.35
CA GLN A 65 -8.94 -9.18 -6.43
C GLN A 65 -9.29 -8.24 -5.31
N HIS A 66 -10.56 -7.87 -5.24
CA HIS A 66 -11.16 -7.26 -4.07
C HIS A 66 -10.91 -8.23 -2.92
N ARG A 67 -9.71 -8.14 -2.35
CA ARG A 67 -9.38 -8.71 -1.07
C ARG A 67 -10.17 -7.83 -0.15
N VAL A 68 -11.40 -8.26 0.14
CA VAL A 68 -12.09 -7.87 1.38
C VAL A 68 -11.02 -8.07 2.43
N THR A 69 -10.40 -6.99 2.89
CA THR A 69 -9.52 -7.06 4.03
C THR A 69 -10.44 -7.56 5.13
N ASP A 70 -10.23 -8.82 5.49
CA ASP A 70 -10.77 -9.43 6.67
C ASP A 70 -10.47 -8.44 7.79
N ARG A 71 -11.45 -7.58 8.11
CA ARG A 71 -11.53 -6.96 9.42
C ARG A 71 -11.55 -8.19 10.31
N LYS A 72 -10.40 -8.57 10.84
CA LYS A 72 -10.40 -9.28 12.11
C LYS A 72 -11.05 -8.31 13.08
N GLU A 73 -12.36 -8.49 13.21
CA GLU A 73 -13.18 -8.10 14.33
C GLU A 73 -12.25 -8.21 15.54
N THR A 74 -11.84 -7.06 16.06
CA THR A 74 -11.10 -7.03 17.31
C THR A 74 -12.10 -7.52 18.34
N GLN A 75 -12.07 -8.83 18.60
CA GLN A 75 -12.82 -9.44 19.66
C GLN A 75 -12.28 -8.86 20.96
N LEU A 76 -12.96 -7.82 21.44
CA LEU A 76 -12.77 -7.26 22.78
C LEU A 76 -13.05 -8.38 23.79
N PRO A 77 -12.09 -8.77 24.64
CA PRO A 77 -12.40 -9.62 25.77
C PRO A 77 -12.88 -8.74 26.93
N GLY A 78 -14.04 -9.09 27.50
CA GLY A 78 -14.38 -8.71 28.87
C GLY A 78 -15.42 -7.59 29.02
N GLU A 79 -16.67 -8.00 29.13
CA GLU A 79 -17.47 -7.84 30.36
C GLU A 79 -17.55 -6.43 31.00
N VAL A 80 -18.75 -5.82 30.91
CA VAL A 80 -19.30 -5.04 32.03
C VAL A 80 -20.81 -5.25 32.12
N SER A 81 -21.18 -6.05 33.12
CA SER A 81 -22.40 -6.12 33.94
C SER A 81 -23.72 -5.54 33.39
N PRO A 82 -24.81 -6.33 33.32
CA PRO A 82 -26.16 -5.78 33.29
C PRO A 82 -26.55 -5.40 34.72
N MET A 83 -27.00 -4.15 34.94
CA MET A 83 -28.07 -3.75 35.88
C MET A 83 -27.92 -2.27 36.25
N CYS A 84 -28.78 -1.44 35.67
CA CYS A 84 -29.33 -0.29 36.39
C CYS A 84 -30.86 -0.47 36.41
N PRO A 85 -31.44 -1.04 37.48
CA PRO A 85 -32.86 -0.87 37.73
C PRO A 85 -33.08 0.51 38.36
N VAL A 86 -34.10 1.23 37.85
CA VAL A 86 -34.73 2.38 38.53
C VAL A 86 -35.87 1.87 39.39
#